data_AF-A0A929UZX5-F1
#
_entry.id   AF-A0A929UZX5-F1
#
_cell.length_a   1.000
_cell.length_b   1.000
_cell.length_c   1.000
_cell.angle_alpha   90.00
_cell.angle_beta   90.00
_cell.angle_gamma   90.00
#
_symmetry.space_group_name_H-M   'P 1'
#
loop_
_entity.id
_entity.type
_entity.pdbx_description
1 polymer ?
#
loop_
_entity_poly.entity_id
_entity_poly.type
_entity_poly.pdbx_seq_one_letter_code
_entity_poly.pdbx_strand_id
1 'polypeptide(L)'
;MNYLERAKLINKVIEDGHEIIDRMRPISSLSELEELVPDIDRYTDFVNENFGEPSDFSDGKWCSLMTSLYVALDWKRKSLYPENLDFEPTQVLAKDFMDGFIKELDGESWV
;
A
#
# COMPACT_ATOMS: atom_id res chain seq x y z
N MET A 1 -22.57 4.98 -10.61
CA MET A 1 -21.48 5.99 -10.60
C MET A 1 -21.24 6.45 -12.02
N ASN A 2 -21.26 7.75 -12.27
CA ASN A 2 -20.92 8.29 -13.60
C ASN A 2 -19.39 8.34 -13.79
N TYR A 3 -18.95 8.55 -15.04
CA TYR A 3 -17.52 8.55 -15.39
C TYR A 3 -16.71 9.59 -14.59
N LEU A 4 -17.28 10.78 -14.37
CA LEU A 4 -16.61 11.88 -13.65
C LEU A 4 -16.39 11.53 -12.17
N GLU A 5 -17.37 10.88 -11.54
CA GLU A 5 -17.27 10.40 -10.16
C GLU A 5 -16.21 9.31 -10.04
N ARG A 6 -16.17 8.35 -10.97
CA ARG A 6 -15.15 7.29 -10.98
C ARG A 6 -13.74 7.87 -11.12
N ALA A 7 -13.54 8.79 -12.06
CA ALA A 7 -12.26 9.45 -12.28
C ALA A 7 -11.76 10.21 -11.03
N LYS A 8 -12.67 10.87 -10.29
CA LYS A 8 -12.32 11.55 -9.03
C LYS A 8 -11.85 10.58 -7.95
N LEU A 9 -12.51 9.42 -7.84
CA LEU A 9 -12.07 8.39 -6.89
C LEU A 9 -10.70 7.82 -7.27
N ILE A 10 -10.48 7.55 -8.56
CA ILE A 10 -9.18 7.04 -9.04
C ILE A 10 -8.06 8.03 -8.72
N ASN A 11 -8.24 9.31 -9.05
CA ASN A 11 -7.24 10.34 -8.73
C ASN A 11 -6.96 10.41 -7.23
N LYS A 12 -8.01 10.32 -6.38
CA LYS A 12 -7.83 10.29 -4.93
C LYS A 12 -7.01 9.09 -4.47
N VAL A 13 -7.29 7.89 -4.98
CA VAL A 13 -6.52 6.67 -4.66
C VAL A 13 -5.05 6.87 -5.04
N ILE A 14 -4.78 7.40 -6.23
CA ILE A 14 -3.41 7.66 -6.70
C ILE A 14 -2.71 8.68 -5.78
N GLU A 15 -3.34 9.83 -5.53
CA GLU A 15 -2.77 10.89 -4.68
C GLU A 15 -2.47 10.38 -3.25
N ASP A 16 -3.46 9.77 -2.59
CA ASP A 16 -3.30 9.25 -1.23
C ASP A 16 -2.26 8.10 -1.18
N GLY A 17 -2.23 7.24 -2.21
CA GLY A 17 -1.29 6.12 -2.30
C GLY A 17 0.16 6.58 -2.41
N HIS A 18 0.44 7.62 -3.20
CA HIS A 18 1.75 8.26 -3.26
C HIS A 18 2.14 8.88 -1.91
N GLU A 19 1.21 9.60 -1.26
CA GLU A 19 1.47 10.20 0.07
C GLU A 19 1.88 9.14 1.10
N ILE A 20 1.21 7.99 1.12
CA ILE A 20 1.55 6.88 2.01
C ILE A 20 2.98 6.38 1.76
N ILE A 21 3.36 6.14 0.50
CA ILE A 21 4.71 5.64 0.18
C ILE A 21 5.78 6.69 0.50
N ASP A 22 5.53 7.96 0.20
CA ASP A 22 6.47 9.05 0.49
C ASP A 22 6.70 9.21 2.00
N ARG A 23 5.67 8.98 2.82
CA ARG A 23 5.78 8.92 4.28
C ARG A 23 6.47 7.65 4.77
N MET A 24 6.19 6.49 4.16
CA MET A 24 6.73 5.19 4.58
C MET A 24 8.21 5.02 4.25
N ARG A 25 8.66 5.52 3.09
CA ARG A 25 10.03 5.35 2.58
C ARG A 25 11.11 5.81 3.57
N PRO A 26 11.08 7.04 4.14
CA PRO A 26 12.12 7.53 5.04
C PRO A 26 12.07 6.95 6.47
N ILE A 27 11.03 6.20 6.84
CA ILE A 27 10.87 5.66 8.20
C ILE A 27 12.08 4.81 8.57
N SER A 28 12.60 5.01 9.77
CA SER A 28 13.84 4.37 10.24
C SER A 28 13.66 3.54 11.51
N SER A 29 12.45 3.54 12.07
CA SER A 29 12.12 2.82 13.29
C SER A 29 10.75 2.15 13.20
N LEU A 30 10.58 1.06 13.94
CA LEU A 30 9.29 0.35 14.02
C LEU A 30 8.19 1.24 14.61
N SER A 31 8.50 2.11 15.57
CA SER A 31 7.48 3.00 16.18
C SER A 31 6.91 4.00 15.17
N GLU A 32 7.77 4.63 14.37
CA GLU A 32 7.33 5.52 13.28
C GLU A 32 6.48 4.76 12.25
N LEU A 33 6.84 3.50 11.96
CA LEU A 33 6.05 2.68 11.05
C LEU A 33 4.66 2.36 11.61
N GLU A 34 4.56 2.01 12.88
CA GLU A 34 3.28 1.73 13.55
C GLU A 34 2.38 2.97 13.64
N GLU A 35 2.94 4.18 13.71
CA GLU A 35 2.16 5.43 13.62
C GLU A 35 1.51 5.63 12.24
N LEU A 36 2.06 5.05 11.18
CA LEU A 36 1.52 5.13 9.82
C LEU A 36 0.43 4.07 9.54
N VAL A 37 0.41 2.96 10.28
CA VAL A 37 -0.52 1.84 10.06
C VAL A 37 -1.99 2.28 10.00
N PRO A 38 -2.52 3.13 10.91
CA PRO A 38 -3.91 3.57 10.84
C PRO A 38 -4.26 4.34 9.56
N ASP A 39 -3.31 5.05 8.95
CA ASP A 39 -3.52 5.74 7.67
C ASP A 39 -3.58 4.72 6.51
N ILE A 40 -2.71 3.72 6.54
CA ILE A 40 -2.71 2.61 5.59
C ILE A 40 -4.04 1.85 5.66
N ASP A 41 -4.50 1.51 6.86
CA ASP A 41 -5.75 0.78 7.06
C ASP A 41 -6.93 1.57 6.45
N ARG A 42 -7.06 2.87 6.78
CA ARG A 42 -8.09 3.75 6.21
C ARG A 42 -8.04 3.83 4.69
N TYR A 43 -6.86 3.93 4.12
CA TYR A 43 -6.67 3.93 2.67
C TYR A 43 -7.11 2.60 2.06
N THR A 44 -6.72 1.47 2.66
CA THR A 44 -7.07 0.15 2.12
C THR A 44 -8.55 -0.17 2.23
N ASP A 45 -9.23 0.26 3.31
CA ASP A 45 -10.68 0.15 3.45
C ASP A 45 -11.37 0.94 2.33
N PHE A 46 -10.95 2.20 2.10
CA PHE A 46 -11.49 3.03 1.04
C PHE A 46 -11.31 2.39 -0.36
N VAL A 47 -10.11 1.88 -0.65
CA VAL A 47 -9.82 1.22 -1.93
C VAL A 47 -10.68 -0.04 -2.11
N ASN A 48 -10.76 -0.90 -1.10
CA ASN A 48 -11.58 -2.12 -1.14
C ASN A 48 -13.07 -1.81 -1.34
N GLU A 49 -13.63 -0.83 -0.62
CA GLU A 49 -15.04 -0.47 -0.74
C GLU A 49 -15.42 0.02 -2.15
N ASN A 50 -14.53 0.80 -2.78
CA ASN A 50 -14.80 1.47 -4.05
C ASN A 50 -14.39 0.66 -5.29
N PHE A 51 -13.33 -0.14 -5.19
CA PHE A 51 -12.70 -0.84 -6.33
C PHE A 51 -12.47 -2.33 -6.10
N GLY A 52 -12.72 -2.84 -4.89
CA GLY A 52 -12.60 -4.26 -4.63
C GLY A 52 -13.75 -5.08 -5.23
N GLU A 53 -13.44 -6.34 -5.52
CA GLU A 53 -14.40 -7.35 -5.97
C GLU A 53 -14.76 -8.30 -4.82
N PRO A 54 -15.97 -8.89 -4.79
CA PRO A 54 -16.28 -9.94 -3.84
C PRO A 54 -15.27 -11.08 -3.94
N SER A 55 -14.78 -11.55 -2.80
CA SER A 55 -13.83 -12.66 -2.73
C SER A 55 -14.47 -13.85 -2.03
N ASP A 56 -14.25 -15.05 -2.56
CA ASP A 56 -14.68 -16.30 -1.91
C ASP A 56 -13.90 -16.60 -0.63
N PHE A 57 -12.79 -15.89 -0.39
CA PHE A 57 -11.87 -16.12 0.72
C PHE A 57 -12.04 -15.14 1.88
N SER A 58 -12.92 -14.14 1.76
CA SER A 58 -13.12 -13.13 2.81
C SER A 58 -14.53 -12.55 2.77
N ASP A 59 -15.09 -12.25 3.94
CA ASP A 59 -16.30 -11.44 4.06
C ASP A 59 -15.98 -9.99 3.68
N GLY A 60 -16.10 -9.64 2.40
CA GLY A 60 -15.83 -8.28 1.94
C GLY A 60 -15.45 -8.17 0.47
N LYS A 61 -15.10 -6.94 0.09
CA LYS A 61 -14.51 -6.63 -1.22
C LYS A 61 -12.99 -6.61 -1.10
N TRP A 62 -12.33 -7.08 -2.13
CA TRP A 62 -10.88 -7.20 -2.18
C TRP A 62 -10.32 -6.53 -3.43
N CYS A 63 -9.41 -5.58 -3.24
CA CYS A 63 -8.67 -4.92 -4.31
C CYS A 63 -7.21 -5.35 -4.27
N SER A 64 -6.62 -5.62 -5.44
CA SER A 64 -5.21 -6.04 -5.53
C SER A 64 -4.26 -5.00 -4.94
N LEU A 65 -4.60 -3.71 -5.05
CA LEU A 65 -3.81 -2.60 -4.55
C LEU A 65 -3.65 -2.62 -3.02
N MET A 66 -4.68 -3.06 -2.29
CA MET A 66 -4.60 -3.29 -0.84
C MET A 66 -3.57 -4.38 -0.51
N THR A 67 -3.58 -5.48 -1.26
CA THR A 67 -2.60 -6.56 -1.09
C THR A 67 -1.18 -6.07 -1.33
N SER A 68 -0.98 -5.35 -2.43
CA SER A 68 0.30 -4.78 -2.83
C SER A 68 0.89 -3.86 -1.75
N LEU A 69 0.05 -2.98 -1.19
CA LEU A 69 0.46 -2.07 -0.12
C LEU A 69 0.84 -2.80 1.18
N TYR A 70 0.04 -3.79 1.61
CA TYR A 70 0.36 -4.56 2.81
C TYR A 70 1.62 -5.41 2.65
N VAL A 71 1.91 -5.92 1.45
CA VAL A 71 3.18 -6.59 1.16
C VAL A 71 4.35 -5.61 1.27
N ALA A 72 4.21 -4.39 0.72
CA ALA A 72 5.22 -3.36 0.86
C ALA A 72 5.46 -2.97 2.34
N LEU A 73 4.38 -2.81 3.11
CA LEU A 73 4.43 -2.55 4.55
C LEU A 73 5.14 -3.67 5.33
N ASP A 74 4.83 -4.94 5.03
CA ASP A 74 5.46 -6.08 5.71
C ASP A 74 6.96 -6.14 5.45
N TRP A 75 7.39 -5.92 4.19
CA TRP A 75 8.81 -5.86 3.87
C TRP A 75 9.51 -4.64 4.47
N LYS A 76 8.85 -3.48 4.50
CA LYS A 76 9.36 -2.30 5.22
C LYS A 76 9.52 -2.59 6.70
N ARG A 77 8.55 -3.24 7.35
CA ARG A 77 8.65 -3.64 8.76
C ARG A 77 9.83 -4.58 8.98
N LYS A 78 9.99 -5.59 8.11
CA LYS A 78 11.10 -6.55 8.16
C LYS A 78 12.46 -5.87 8.02
N SER A 79 12.59 -4.85 7.18
CA SER A 79 13.84 -4.12 6.98
C SER A 79 14.28 -3.29 8.19
N LEU A 80 13.37 -3.05 9.14
CA LEU A 80 13.62 -2.29 10.36
C LEU A 80 13.97 -3.17 11.56
N TYR A 81 13.85 -4.49 11.46
CA TYR A 81 14.27 -5.38 12.54
C TYR A 81 15.80 -5.40 12.69
N PRO A 82 16.33 -5.44 13.93
CA PRO A 82 17.77 -5.40 14.18
C PRO A 82 18.58 -6.44 13.40
N GLU A 83 18.06 -7.65 13.22
CA GLU A 83 18.69 -8.73 12.48
C GLU A 83 18.80 -8.48 10.97
N ASN A 84 18.06 -7.51 10.42
CA ASN A 84 17.98 -7.22 8.99
C ASN A 84 18.59 -5.86 8.59
N LEU A 85 19.06 -5.06 9.55
CA LEU A 85 19.58 -3.71 9.26
C LEU A 85 20.73 -3.73 8.24
N ASP A 86 21.63 -4.71 8.36
CA ASP A 86 22.77 -4.90 7.44
C ASP A 86 22.52 -6.03 6.41
N PHE A 87 21.30 -6.58 6.33
CA PHE A 87 20.97 -7.66 5.42
C PHE A 87 20.40 -7.10 4.11
N GLU A 88 21.30 -6.89 3.14
CA GLU A 88 21.01 -6.31 1.82
C GLU A 88 19.74 -6.87 1.14
N PRO A 89 19.49 -8.20 1.10
CA PRO A 89 18.30 -8.73 0.44
C PRO A 89 16.98 -8.17 1.00
N THR A 90 16.87 -8.00 2.32
CA THR A 90 15.66 -7.43 2.93
C THR A 90 15.51 -5.95 2.59
N GLN A 91 16.61 -5.19 2.54
CA GLN A 91 16.59 -3.78 2.18
C GLN A 91 16.17 -3.58 0.72
N VAL A 92 16.69 -4.43 -0.19
CA VAL A 92 16.32 -4.43 -1.60
C VAL A 92 14.84 -4.79 -1.77
N LEU A 93 14.36 -5.87 -1.12
CA LEU A 93 12.96 -6.28 -1.24
C LEU A 93 12.00 -5.23 -0.68
N ALA A 94 12.31 -4.59 0.45
CA ALA A 94 11.51 -3.49 0.98
C ALA A 94 11.35 -2.35 -0.03
N LYS A 95 12.44 -1.97 -0.70
CA LYS A 95 12.39 -0.98 -1.78
C LYS A 95 11.58 -1.48 -2.98
N ASP A 96 11.86 -2.68 -3.46
CA ASP A 96 11.24 -3.24 -4.66
C ASP A 96 9.73 -3.41 -4.52
N PHE A 97 9.24 -3.79 -3.33
CA PHE A 97 7.79 -3.90 -3.10
C PHE A 97 7.11 -2.54 -2.97
N MET A 98 7.76 -1.51 -2.39
CA MET A 98 7.24 -0.14 -2.43
C MET A 98 7.16 0.39 -3.86
N ASP A 99 8.20 0.17 -4.67
CA ASP A 99 8.23 0.59 -6.08
C ASP A 99 7.21 -0.22 -6.91
N GLY A 100 7.01 -1.50 -6.59
CA GLY A 100 5.99 -2.36 -7.17
C GLY A 100 4.57 -1.88 -6.92
N PHE A 101 4.27 -1.46 -5.69
CA PHE A 101 3.00 -0.83 -5.35
C PHE A 101 2.76 0.44 -6.17
N ILE A 102 3.75 1.34 -6.27
CA ILE A 102 3.62 2.57 -7.07
C ILE A 102 3.36 2.25 -8.55
N LYS A 103 4.04 1.25 -9.09
CA LYS A 103 3.82 0.81 -10.47
C LYS A 103 2.40 0.29 -10.71
N GLU A 104 1.84 -0.45 -9.75
CA GLU A 104 0.45 -0.90 -9.81
C GLU A 104 -0.53 0.27 -9.67
N LEU A 105 -0.26 1.17 -8.72
CA LEU A 105 -1.04 2.37 -8.44
C LEU A 105 -1.21 3.23 -9.71
N ASP A 106 -0.09 3.64 -10.31
CA ASP A 106 -0.03 4.49 -11.50
C ASP A 106 -0.47 3.77 -12.77
N GLY A 107 -0.34 2.44 -12.79
CA GLY A 107 -0.78 1.61 -13.89
C GLY A 107 -2.29 1.38 -13.93
N GLU A 108 -3.01 1.76 -12.87
CA GLU A 108 -4.46 1.58 -12.71
C GLU A 108 -4.92 0.12 -12.94
N SER A 109 -4.04 -0.88 -12.78
CA SER A 109 -4.38 -2.29 -13.04
C SER A 109 -5.35 -2.90 -12.02
N TRP A 110 -5.67 -2.14 -10.98
CA TRP A 110 -6.56 -2.45 -9.87
C TRP A 110 -8.00 -1.93 -10.08
N VAL A 111 -8.26 -1.22 -11.20
CA VAL A 111 -9.53 -0.57 -11.55
C VAL A 111 -10.43 -1.44 -12.41
#